data_AF-A0A3N0A392-F1
#
_entry.id   AF-A0A3N0A392-F1
#
_cell.length_a   1.000
_cell.length_b   1.000
_cell.length_c   1.000
_cell.angle_alpha   90.00
_cell.angle_beta   90.00
_cell.angle_gamma   90.00
#
_symmetry.space_group_name_H-M   'P 1'
#
loop_
_entity.id
_entity.type
_entity.pdbx_description
1 polymer ?
#
loop_
_entity_poly.entity_id
_entity_poly.type
_entity_poly.pdbx_seq_one_letter_code
_entity_poly.pdbx_strand_id
1 'polypeptide(L)' 'MDAISREDFKKVYKKEKVTRISRRMLAVYDVKLLGMNAEDVAEHLMQCPNWVHKWVERFDADGLHSSSGKKWTS' A
#
# COMPACT_ATOMS: atom_id res chain seq x y z
N MET A 1 -15.02 -4.10 8.47
CA MET A 1 -13.72 -3.64 7.95
C MET A 1 -13.68 -2.15 8.15
N ASP A 2 -12.98 -1.67 9.17
CA ASP A 2 -12.75 -0.24 9.38
C ASP A 2 -12.02 0.31 8.15
N ALA A 3 -12.74 1.05 7.33
CA ALA A 3 -12.17 1.77 6.21
C ALA A 3 -11.17 2.78 6.78
N ILE A 4 -9.87 2.52 6.60
CA ILE A 4 -8.82 3.45 6.98
C ILE A 4 -9.11 4.80 6.32
N SER A 5 -9.13 5.85 7.13
CA SER A 5 -9.29 7.20 6.61
C SER A 5 -8.08 7.56 5.75
N ARG A 6 -8.34 8.30 4.66
CA ARG A 6 -7.29 8.85 3.79
C ARG A 6 -6.23 9.62 4.59
N GLU A 7 -6.65 10.25 5.68
CA GLU A 7 -5.78 11.05 6.55
C GLU A 7 -4.82 10.18 7.35
N ASP A 8 -5.29 9.07 7.93
CA ASP A 8 -4.44 8.17 8.69
C ASP A 8 -3.44 7.45 7.79
N PHE A 9 -3.85 7.11 6.57
CA PHE A 9 -2.94 6.58 5.55
C PHE A 9 -1.79 7.57 5.24
N LYS A 10 -2.13 8.84 4.99
CA LYS A 10 -1.13 9.89 4.71
C LYS A 10 -0.19 10.12 5.89
N LYS A 11 -0.68 10.04 7.13
CA LYS A 11 0.16 10.17 8.33
C LYS A 11 1.20 9.06 8.41
N VAL A 12 0.80 7.80 8.17
CA VAL A 12 1.73 6.66 8.18
C VAL A 12 2.72 6.79 7.02
N TYR A 13 2.25 7.11 5.81
CA TYR A 13 3.10 7.29 4.64
C TYR A 13 4.16 8.38 4.84
N LYS A 14 3.78 9.54 5.42
CA LYS A 14 4.72 10.64 5.72
C LYS A 14 5.78 10.29 6.78
N LYS A 15 5.47 9.37 7.69
CA LYS A 15 6.39 8.93 8.76
C LYS A 15 7.31 7.81 8.29
N GLU A 16 6.91 7.06 7.26
CA GLU A 16 7.67 5.94 6.74
C GLU A 16 8.93 6.41 6.01
N LYS A 17 10.09 5.96 6.49
CA LYS A 17 11.41 6.33 5.94
C LYS A 17 11.95 5.28 4.99
N VAL A 18 11.36 4.09 4.96
CA VAL A 18 11.81 2.99 4.11
C VAL A 18 11.12 3.10 2.75
N THR A 19 11.86 3.55 1.73
CA THR A 19 11.37 3.73 0.35
C THR A 19 10.59 2.54 -0.19
N ARG A 20 11.00 1.32 0.15
CA ARG A 20 10.32 0.09 -0.26
C ARG A 20 8.94 -0.07 0.39
N ILE A 21 8.80 0.30 1.66
CA ILE A 21 7.51 0.28 2.37
C ILE A 21 6.62 1.40 1.83
N SER A 22 7.18 2.59 1.61
CA SER A 22 6.46 3.72 1.01
C SER A 22 5.87 3.37 -0.37
N ARG A 23 6.60 2.66 -1.25
CA ARG A 23 6.05 2.19 -2.53
C ARG A 23 4.91 1.20 -2.39
N ARG A 24 5.02 0.25 -1.45
CA ARG A 24 3.95 -0.74 -1.16
C ARG A 24 2.69 -0.01 -0.68
N MET A 25 2.88 0.98 0.18
CA MET A 25 1.79 1.83 0.65
C MET A 25 1.18 2.65 -0.49
N LEU A 26 1.99 3.23 -1.37
CA LEU A 26 1.47 3.97 -2.52
C LEU A 26 0.56 3.10 -3.40
N ALA A 27 1.00 1.87 -3.70
CA ALA A 27 0.21 0.92 -4.47
C ALA A 27 -1.17 0.63 -3.85
N VAL A 28 -1.20 0.43 -2.54
CA VAL A 28 -2.44 0.23 -1.80
C VAL A 28 -3.32 1.47 -1.86
N TYR A 29 -2.74 2.65 -1.67
CA TYR A 29 -3.46 3.92 -1.71
C TYR A 29 -4.11 4.15 -3.07
N ASP A 30 -3.36 3.98 -4.16
CA ASP A 30 -3.86 4.23 -5.50
C ASP A 30 -5.00 3.27 -5.86
N VAL A 31 -4.88 1.99 -5.50
CA VAL A 31 -5.94 1.00 -5.78
C VAL A 31 -7.15 1.18 -4.86
N LYS A 32 -6.96 1.26 -3.54
CA LYS A 32 -8.06 1.22 -2.55
C LYS A 32 -8.71 2.58 -2.30
N LEU A 33 -7.92 3.65 -2.33
CA LEU A 33 -8.39 5.00 -1.99
C LEU A 33 -8.62 5.87 -3.21
N LEU A 34 -7.88 5.68 -4.31
CA LEU A 34 -8.15 6.36 -5.57
C LEU A 34 -8.97 5.52 -6.56
N GLY A 35 -9.15 4.22 -6.32
CA GLY A 35 -9.93 3.35 -7.19
C GLY A 35 -9.24 3.04 -8.53
N MET A 36 -7.91 3.19 -8.59
CA MET A 36 -7.14 2.89 -9.80
C MET A 36 -7.04 1.37 -10.02
N ASN A 37 -6.89 0.96 -11.27
CA ASN A 37 -6.65 -0.45 -11.56
C ASN A 37 -5.21 -0.85 -11.15
N ALA A 38 -4.97 -2.13 -10.90
CA ALA A 38 -3.67 -2.61 -10.46
C ALA A 38 -2.58 -2.57 -11.55
N GLU A 39 -2.96 -2.62 -12.83
CA GLU A 39 -2.08 -2.55 -14.01
C GLU A 39 -1.52 -1.13 -14.21
N ASP A 40 -2.37 -0.10 -14.15
CA ASP A 40 -2.01 1.32 -14.24
C ASP A 40 -1.08 1.71 -13.08
N VAL A 41 -1.42 1.23 -11.87
CA VAL A 41 -0.59 1.45 -10.67
C VAL A 41 0.75 0.73 -10.81
N ALA A 42 0.76 -0.48 -11.38
CA ALA A 42 1.99 -1.23 -11.62
C ALA A 42 2.89 -0.50 -12.62
N GLU A 43 2.33 0.02 -13.72
CA GLU A 43 3.05 0.81 -14.71
C GLU A 43 3.66 2.07 -14.08
N HIS A 44 2.85 2.85 -13.34
CA HIS A 44 3.31 4.05 -12.64
C HIS A 44 4.46 3.75 -11.68
N LEU A 45 4.36 2.64 -10.93
CA LEU A 45 5.35 2.25 -9.92
C LEU A 45 6.54 1.48 -10.50
N MET A 46 6.56 1.23 -11.81
CA MET A 46 7.52 0.35 -12.48
C MET A 46 7.62 -1.02 -11.78
N GLN A 47 6.46 -1.63 -11.51
CA GLN A 47 6.31 -2.94 -10.91
C GLN A 47 5.44 -3.83 -11.80
N CYS A 48 5.32 -5.11 -11.44
CA CYS A 48 4.38 -6.00 -12.11
C CYS A 48 2.99 -5.92 -11.46
N PRO A 49 1.88 -6.12 -12.18
CA PRO A 49 0.52 -6.09 -11.62
C PRO A 49 0.35 -7.06 -10.44
N ASN A 50 0.94 -8.26 -10.52
CA ASN A 50 0.90 -9.24 -9.44
C ASN A 50 1.55 -8.73 -8.13
N TRP A 51 2.56 -7.87 -8.24
CA TRP A 51 3.17 -7.23 -7.07
C TRP A 51 2.17 -6.27 -6.41
N VAL A 52 1.42 -5.49 -7.20
CA VAL A 52 0.38 -4.58 -6.69
C VAL A 52 -0.73 -5.38 -6.02
N HIS A 53 -1.28 -6.39 -6.69
CA HIS A 53 -2.30 -7.28 -6.12
C HIS A 53 -1.87 -7.87 -4.78
N LYS A 54 -0.65 -8.42 -4.70
CA LYS A 54 -0.11 -8.98 -3.46
C LYS A 54 -0.14 -8.00 -2.29
N TRP A 55 0.20 -6.72 -2.50
CA TRP A 55 0.20 -5.74 -1.41
C TRP A 55 -1.19 -5.24 -1.07
N VAL A 56 -2.07 -5.14 -2.06
CA VAL A 56 -3.49 -4.80 -1.85
C VAL A 56 -4.17 -5.91 -1.05
N GLU A 57 -4.02 -7.17 -1.43
CA GLU A 57 -4.56 -8.32 -0.69
C GLU A 57 -4.00 -8.38 0.73
N ARG A 58 -2.70 -8.14 0.89
CA ARG A 58 -2.07 -8.13 2.22
C ARG A 58 -2.58 -6.99 3.08
N PHE A 59 -2.87 -5.84 2.49
CA PHE A 59 -3.50 -4.73 3.19
C PHE A 59 -4.95 -5.07 3.59
N ASP A 60 -5.71 -5.75 2.74
CA ASP A 60 -7.06 -6.21 3.09
C ASP A 60 -7.05 -7.20 4.26
N ALA A 61 -6.03 -8.05 4.34
CA ALA A 61 -5.89 -9.04 5.41
C ALA A 61 -5.36 -8.45 6.74
N ASP A 62 -4.32 -7.61 6.68
CA ASP A 62 -3.57 -7.16 7.86
C ASP A 62 -3.80 -5.68 8.24
N GLY A 63 -4.40 -4.87 7.36
CA GLY A 63 -4.55 -3.42 7.52
C GLY A 63 -3.23 -2.65 7.66
N LEU A 64 -3.29 -1.41 8.18
CA LEU A 64 -2.11 -0.59 8.48
C LEU A 64 -1.31 -1.08 9.70
N HIS A 65 -1.86 -1.94 10.56
CA HIS A 65 -1.17 -2.40 11.79
C HIS A 65 0.12 -3.19 11.51
N SER A 66 0.27 -3.74 10.30
CA SER A 66 1.51 -4.39 9.88
C SER A 66 2.63 -3.44 9.43
N SER A 67 2.41 -2.11 9.43
CA SER A 67 3.44 -1.09 9.13
C SER A 67 4.55 -0.99 10.18
N SER A 68 4.43 -1.70 11.31
CA SER A 68 5.45 -1.83 12.37
C SER A 68 6.67 -2.69 11.96
N GLY A 69 6.90 -2.89 10.66
CA GLY A 69 8.21 -3.25 10.12
C GLY A 69 8.55 -4.74 10.03
N LYS A 70 7.72 -5.67 10.53
CA LYS A 70 8.01 -7.12 10.41
C LYS A 70 7.39 -7.82 9.20
N LYS A 71 6.17 -7.46 8.76
CA LYS A 71 5.50 -8.13 7.63
C LYS A 71 5.67 -7.41 6.29
N TRP A 72 5.87 -6.09 6.31
CA TRP A 72 6.08 -5.25 5.13
C TRP A 72 7.56 -5.13 4.73
N THR A 73 8.43 -5.94 5.31
CA THR A 73 9.88 -5.98 5.02
C THR A 73 10.36 -7.34 4.50
N SER A 74 9.62 -8.42 4.76
CA SER A 74 9.82 -9.70 4.04
C SER A 74 9.33 -9.65 2.59
#